data_AF-A0A180EI48-F1
#
_entry.id   AF-A0A180EI48-F1
#
_cell.length_a   1.000
_cell.length_b   1.000
_cell.length_c   1.000
_cell.angle_alpha   90.00
_cell.angle_beta   90.00
_cell.angle_gamma   90.00
#
_symmetry.space_group_name_H-M   'P 1'
#
loop_
_entity.id
_entity.type
_entity.pdbx_description
1 polymer ?
#
loop_
_entity_poly.entity_id
_entity_poly.type
_entity_poly.pdbx_seq_one_letter_code
_entity_poly.pdbx_strand_id
1 'polypeptide(L)'
;MPRKTLHLLTEAEDDRPIYVAGTFNNWTVAQENHRLTPSGLPNQYSVELDLPAEPNRIEYKYTRGGWEAVELGDSGQSVLNHTRFVTEDWTVPDHVKVWANAGLHYRPELLPKIEVIDEEFEIPTLIRTRRVAALLPHDYHTSDKRYPVLYLQDGQNLFDDYAPYGSWGVDKQLASLTARGMGDLIVIAIDHAEAQRISEYIPNFNTRLGRGDGRQYVDFLAQHLKPYVDEHFRTRPEAEFTGIGGSSLGGLISIYAGIYYPQVYDRLMIFSPSLWVTPRIPFRMMKLTHKFRGKIYLYGGEAESATMVSNMKRFRKELEKQTNSTQVEFRVEIDKHGQHNEARWGQEFPKAVEWLFF
;
A
#
# COMPACT_ATOMS: atom_id res chain seq x y z
N MET A 1 18.09 -4.43 -33.62
CA MET A 1 17.05 -3.86 -32.76
C MET A 1 16.86 -2.41 -33.18
N PRO A 2 15.65 -1.97 -33.55
CA PRO A 2 15.39 -0.55 -33.78
C PRO A 2 15.74 0.23 -32.51
N ARG A 3 16.44 1.34 -32.72
CA ARG A 3 16.97 2.19 -31.66
C ARG A 3 16.23 3.50 -31.71
N LYS A 4 15.61 3.87 -30.59
CA LYS A 4 14.71 5.02 -30.49
C LYS A 4 15.02 5.80 -29.23
N THR A 5 14.82 7.12 -29.28
CA THR A 5 15.07 8.00 -28.14
C THR A 5 13.75 8.51 -27.60
N LEU A 6 13.54 8.33 -26.30
CA LEU A 6 12.47 9.02 -25.59
C LEU A 6 13.00 10.36 -25.07
N HIS A 7 12.16 11.37 -25.17
CA HIS A 7 12.42 12.71 -24.64
C HIS A 7 11.37 13.01 -23.57
N LEU A 8 11.80 13.54 -22.43
CA LEU A 8 10.96 13.89 -21.30
C LEU A 8 11.18 15.35 -20.90
N LEU A 9 10.08 16.05 -20.66
CA LEU A 9 10.03 17.36 -20.02
C LEU A 9 9.44 17.24 -18.61
N THR A 10 10.24 17.54 -17.59
CA THR A 10 9.82 17.48 -16.19
C THR A 10 10.62 18.44 -15.31
N GLU A 11 9.98 19.00 -14.29
CA GLU A 11 10.63 19.96 -13.39
C GLU A 11 11.76 19.32 -12.57
N ALA A 12 12.83 20.08 -12.34
CA ALA A 12 14.06 19.64 -11.71
C ALA A 12 14.06 19.72 -10.18
N GLU A 13 12.92 19.89 -9.52
CA GLU A 13 12.83 20.10 -8.06
C GLU A 13 13.13 18.85 -7.21
N ASP A 14 13.36 17.71 -7.86
CA ASP A 14 13.67 16.42 -7.23
C ASP A 14 14.97 15.86 -7.84
N ASP A 15 15.95 15.54 -6.98
CA ASP A 15 17.30 15.12 -7.37
C ASP A 15 17.40 13.61 -7.65
N ARG A 16 16.34 12.84 -7.36
CA ARG A 16 16.34 11.39 -7.60
C ARG A 16 16.42 11.09 -9.10
N PRO A 17 17.21 10.10 -9.53
CA PRO A 17 17.31 9.73 -10.94
C PRO A 17 15.96 9.29 -11.53
N ILE A 18 15.72 9.67 -12.78
CA ILE A 18 14.52 9.32 -13.52
C ILE A 18 14.82 8.08 -14.37
N TYR A 19 13.93 7.10 -14.33
CA TYR A 19 14.00 5.88 -15.11
C TYR A 19 12.73 5.73 -15.95
N VAL A 20 12.83 4.95 -17.03
CA VAL A 20 11.68 4.47 -17.79
C VAL A 20 11.53 2.96 -17.60
N ALA A 21 10.31 2.50 -17.32
CA ALA A 21 9.96 1.09 -17.21
C ALA A 21 8.78 0.78 -18.12
N GLY A 22 8.82 -0.35 -18.81
CA GLY A 22 7.79 -0.69 -19.78
C GLY A 22 7.90 -2.11 -20.33
N THR A 23 7.09 -2.37 -21.35
CA THR A 23 7.05 -3.66 -22.07
C THR A 23 8.42 -4.15 -22.58
N PHE A 24 9.35 -3.26 -22.89
CA PHE A 24 10.70 -3.60 -23.37
C PHE A 24 11.67 -4.09 -22.29
N ASN A 25 11.35 -3.89 -21.01
CA ASN A 25 12.15 -4.37 -19.89
C ASN A 25 11.32 -5.09 -18.82
N ASN A 26 10.17 -5.66 -19.23
CA ASN A 26 9.23 -6.34 -18.34
C ASN A 26 8.81 -5.49 -17.13
N TRP A 27 8.65 -4.18 -17.32
CA TRP A 27 8.24 -3.24 -16.27
C TRP A 27 9.23 -3.15 -15.08
N THR A 28 10.50 -3.49 -15.32
CA THR A 28 11.55 -3.42 -14.31
C THR A 28 11.96 -1.95 -14.09
N VAL A 29 11.81 -1.41 -12.88
CA VAL A 29 12.19 -0.03 -12.52
C VAL A 29 13.66 0.07 -12.09
N ALA A 30 14.16 1.30 -11.91
CA ALA A 30 15.52 1.61 -11.42
C ALA A 30 16.68 0.93 -12.17
N GLN A 31 16.49 0.53 -13.44
CA GLN A 31 17.56 -0.08 -14.22
C GLN A 31 18.48 0.98 -14.84
N GLU A 32 19.78 0.91 -14.56
CA GLU A 32 20.74 1.93 -15.05
C GLU A 32 20.79 2.06 -16.58
N ASN A 33 20.54 0.97 -17.33
CA ASN A 33 20.45 1.03 -18.80
C ASN A 33 19.17 1.69 -19.33
N HIS A 34 18.20 1.99 -18.46
CA HIS A 34 16.96 2.71 -18.76
C HIS A 34 16.85 4.02 -17.98
N ARG A 35 17.97 4.51 -17.44
CA ARG A 35 18.06 5.78 -16.75
C ARG A 35 18.09 6.93 -17.75
N LEU A 36 17.24 7.93 -17.52
CA LEU A 36 17.24 9.14 -18.31
C LEU A 36 18.42 10.04 -17.93
N THR A 37 19.05 10.64 -18.94
CA THR A 37 20.13 11.60 -18.78
C THR A 37 19.65 13.01 -19.11
N PRO A 38 20.07 14.05 -18.37
CA PRO A 38 19.80 15.44 -18.75
C PRO A 38 20.35 15.74 -20.15
N SER A 39 19.57 16.38 -21.01
CA SER A 39 20.00 16.71 -22.37
C SER A 39 20.86 17.99 -22.45
N GLY A 40 21.18 18.61 -21.30
CA GLY A 40 21.90 19.87 -21.20
C GLY A 40 21.01 21.12 -21.24
N LEU A 41 19.71 20.96 -21.52
CA LEU A 41 18.70 22.02 -21.40
C LEU A 41 17.91 21.86 -20.09
N PRO A 42 17.43 22.97 -19.48
CA PRO A 42 16.64 22.91 -18.25
C PRO A 42 15.40 22.03 -18.42
N ASN A 43 15.13 21.18 -17.42
CA ASN A 43 13.96 20.30 -17.36
C ASN A 43 13.84 19.27 -18.50
N GLN A 44 14.90 19.05 -19.27
CA GLN A 44 14.90 18.14 -20.41
C GLN A 44 15.78 16.92 -20.16
N TYR A 45 15.20 15.76 -20.41
CA TYR A 45 15.85 14.47 -20.22
C TYR A 45 15.62 13.58 -21.44
N SER A 46 16.51 12.62 -21.66
CA SER A 46 16.35 11.63 -22.71
C SER A 46 16.94 10.28 -22.32
N VAL A 47 16.43 9.22 -22.93
CA VAL A 47 16.98 7.87 -22.85
C VAL A 47 16.89 7.20 -24.20
N GLU A 48 17.93 6.48 -24.58
CA GLU A 48 17.98 5.69 -25.79
C GLU A 48 17.58 4.24 -25.47
N LEU A 49 16.65 3.70 -26.25
CA LEU A 49 16.09 2.37 -26.05
C LEU A 49 16.47 1.46 -27.22
N ASP A 50 16.97 0.28 -26.89
CA ASP A 50 17.13 -0.84 -27.81
C ASP A 50 15.86 -1.70 -27.76
N LEU A 51 15.04 -1.64 -28.82
CA LEU A 51 13.71 -2.27 -28.82
C LEU A 51 13.71 -3.60 -29.58
N PRO A 52 12.89 -4.57 -29.15
CA PRO A 52 12.67 -5.78 -29.94
C PRO A 52 11.98 -5.44 -31.28
N ALA A 53 12.17 -6.29 -32.30
CA ALA A 53 11.55 -6.09 -33.61
C ALA A 53 10.02 -6.28 -33.58
N GLU A 54 9.52 -7.07 -32.62
CA GLU A 54 8.10 -7.25 -32.34
C GLU A 54 7.89 -7.39 -30.83
N PRO A 55 6.77 -6.91 -30.25
CA PRO A 55 5.69 -6.19 -30.92
C PRO A 55 6.07 -4.76 -31.32
N ASN A 56 5.53 -4.26 -32.42
CA ASN A 56 5.71 -2.87 -32.89
C ASN A 56 5.09 -1.78 -31.99
N ARG A 57 4.56 -2.15 -30.82
CA ARG A 57 3.94 -1.24 -29.86
C ARG A 57 4.58 -1.45 -28.50
N ILE A 58 5.02 -0.34 -27.90
CA ILE A 58 5.49 -0.34 -26.51
C ILE A 58 4.52 0.43 -25.63
N GLU A 59 4.40 -0.05 -24.40
CA GLU A 59 3.85 0.70 -23.28
C GLU A 59 4.92 0.94 -22.23
N TYR A 60 4.88 2.11 -21.59
CA TYR A 60 5.85 2.48 -20.56
C TYR A 60 5.33 3.56 -19.61
N LYS A 61 6.06 3.74 -18.51
CA LYS A 61 5.90 4.81 -17.52
C LYS A 61 7.26 5.33 -17.04
N TYR A 62 7.27 6.55 -16.53
CA TYR A 62 8.41 7.14 -15.85
C TYR A 62 8.32 6.98 -14.33
N THR A 63 9.47 6.78 -13.69
CA THR A 63 9.61 6.66 -12.23
C THR A 63 10.83 7.43 -11.73
N ARG A 64 10.80 7.89 -10.48
CA ARG A 64 11.97 8.44 -9.77
C ARG A 64 12.50 7.44 -8.74
N GLY A 65 13.27 6.47 -9.21
CA GLY A 65 13.63 5.27 -8.45
C GLY A 65 12.65 4.14 -8.76
N GLY A 66 11.68 3.89 -7.87
CA GLY A 66 10.69 2.82 -8.02
C GLY A 66 9.25 3.29 -8.24
N TRP A 67 8.30 2.34 -8.23
CA TRP A 67 6.88 2.62 -8.46
C TRP A 67 6.24 3.51 -7.40
N GLU A 68 6.80 3.59 -6.19
CA GLU A 68 6.38 4.53 -5.16
C GLU A 68 6.55 5.99 -5.59
N ALA A 69 7.41 6.25 -6.58
CA ALA A 69 7.70 7.56 -7.13
C ALA A 69 7.39 7.64 -8.63
N VAL A 70 6.31 6.96 -9.04
CA VAL A 70 5.79 6.96 -10.40
C VAL A 70 5.22 8.33 -10.81
N GLU A 71 5.23 8.61 -12.10
CA GLU A 71 4.51 9.75 -12.68
C GLU A 71 3.01 9.73 -12.36
N LEU A 72 2.46 10.91 -12.13
CA LEU A 72 1.05 11.16 -11.88
C LEU A 72 0.53 12.28 -12.80
N GLY A 73 -0.79 12.36 -12.94
CA GLY A 73 -1.42 13.43 -13.70
C GLY A 73 -1.49 14.73 -12.90
N ASP A 74 -1.96 15.81 -13.52
CA ASP A 74 -1.96 17.18 -12.94
C ASP A 74 -2.66 17.29 -11.57
N SER A 75 -3.58 16.38 -11.24
CA SER A 75 -4.28 16.31 -9.94
C SER A 75 -3.82 15.12 -9.05
N GLY A 76 -2.67 14.51 -9.38
CA GLY A 76 -2.08 13.38 -8.67
C GLY A 76 -2.81 12.04 -8.87
N GLN A 77 -3.58 11.91 -9.96
CA GLN A 77 -4.16 10.64 -10.41
C GLN A 77 -3.09 9.69 -10.92
N SER A 78 -3.37 8.39 -10.82
CA SER A 78 -2.70 7.43 -11.68
C SER A 78 -3.03 7.76 -13.14
N VAL A 79 -2.01 7.87 -13.98
CA VAL A 79 -2.16 8.05 -15.43
C VAL A 79 -2.12 6.71 -16.13
N LEU A 80 -2.66 6.65 -17.36
CA LEU A 80 -2.48 5.48 -18.21
C LEU A 80 -0.99 5.33 -18.59
N ASN A 81 -0.63 4.15 -19.09
CA ASN A 81 0.69 3.93 -19.68
C ASN A 81 0.84 4.82 -20.92
N HIS A 82 2.02 5.43 -21.08
CA HIS A 82 2.40 5.99 -22.38
C HIS A 82 2.41 4.88 -23.40
N THR A 83 2.07 5.21 -24.65
CA THR A 83 2.12 4.28 -25.77
C THR A 83 2.88 4.92 -26.92
N ARG A 84 3.75 4.15 -27.58
CA ARG A 84 4.42 4.53 -28.82
C ARG A 84 4.47 3.34 -29.76
N PHE A 85 4.37 3.60 -31.07
CA PHE A 85 4.65 2.61 -32.10
C PHE A 85 6.10 2.74 -32.57
N VAL A 86 6.80 1.62 -32.69
CA VAL A 86 8.22 1.57 -33.08
C VAL A 86 8.43 2.09 -34.51
N THR A 87 7.41 1.98 -35.35
CA THR A 87 7.41 2.45 -36.74
C THR A 87 7.29 3.97 -36.88
N GLU A 88 6.88 4.69 -35.82
CA GLU A 88 6.68 6.14 -35.85
C GLU A 88 7.92 6.90 -35.42
N ASP A 89 8.02 8.18 -35.81
CA ASP A 89 9.07 9.08 -35.35
C ASP A 89 8.71 9.69 -33.98
N TRP A 90 9.60 9.54 -33.00
CA TRP A 90 9.38 9.97 -31.62
C TRP A 90 9.92 11.39 -31.42
N THR A 91 9.30 12.37 -32.08
CA THR A 91 9.75 13.78 -32.03
C THR A 91 9.08 14.58 -30.92
N VAL A 92 7.92 14.13 -30.44
CA VAL A 92 7.16 14.81 -29.39
C VAL A 92 7.60 14.29 -28.01
N PRO A 93 8.13 15.17 -27.14
CA PRO A 93 8.51 14.77 -25.79
C PRO A 93 7.29 14.46 -24.93
N ASP A 94 7.46 13.53 -23.99
CA ASP A 94 6.51 13.31 -22.92
C ASP A 94 6.64 14.42 -21.87
N HIS A 95 5.58 14.64 -21.11
CA HIS A 95 5.54 15.66 -20.06
C HIS A 95 5.09 15.03 -18.74
N VAL A 96 5.92 15.13 -17.71
CA VAL A 96 5.57 14.70 -16.34
C VAL A 96 5.72 15.90 -15.41
N LYS A 97 4.59 16.37 -14.86
CA LYS A 97 4.57 17.51 -13.93
C LYS A 97 4.55 17.07 -12.47
N VAL A 98 3.85 15.97 -12.18
CA VAL A 98 3.59 15.51 -10.81
C VAL A 98 4.17 14.13 -10.63
N TRP A 99 4.90 13.94 -9.54
CA TRP A 99 5.49 12.65 -9.16
C TRP A 99 4.88 12.17 -7.85
N ALA A 100 4.63 10.87 -7.74
CA ALA A 100 4.33 10.24 -6.47
C ALA A 100 5.52 10.42 -5.51
N ASN A 101 5.21 10.57 -4.21
CA ASN A 101 6.21 10.76 -3.17
C ASN A 101 7.34 11.76 -3.53
N ALA A 102 7.01 12.88 -4.19
CA ALA A 102 7.98 13.92 -4.53
C ALA A 102 8.68 14.41 -3.24
N GLY A 103 10.02 14.47 -3.27
CA GLY A 103 10.81 14.83 -2.09
C GLY A 103 10.83 13.78 -0.96
N LEU A 104 10.42 12.53 -1.21
CA LEU A 104 10.68 11.43 -0.26
C LEU A 104 12.19 11.17 -0.21
N HIS A 105 12.83 11.74 0.80
CA HIS A 105 14.21 11.45 1.15
C HIS A 105 14.24 10.43 2.29
N TYR A 106 14.99 9.35 2.07
CA TYR A 106 15.28 8.36 3.08
C TYR A 106 16.77 8.01 3.04
N ARG A 107 17.27 7.47 4.14
CA ARG A 107 18.64 6.99 4.24
C ARG A 107 18.66 5.48 3.99
N PRO A 108 19.36 4.97 2.97
CA PRO A 108 19.37 3.53 2.66
C PRO A 108 19.79 2.63 3.84
N GLU A 109 20.68 3.11 4.71
CA GLU A 109 21.11 2.40 5.91
C GLU A 109 20.00 2.23 6.96
N LEU A 110 18.91 2.99 6.85
CA LEU A 110 17.72 2.90 7.72
C LEU A 110 16.59 2.10 7.09
N LEU A 111 16.78 1.49 5.91
CA LEU A 111 15.80 0.58 5.33
C LEU A 111 15.55 -0.61 6.27
N PRO A 112 14.30 -1.09 6.37
CA PRO A 112 13.99 -2.24 7.20
C PRO A 112 14.69 -3.49 6.69
N LYS A 113 14.93 -4.46 7.57
CA LYS A 113 15.35 -5.82 7.18
C LYS A 113 14.11 -6.59 6.76
N ILE A 114 14.10 -7.05 5.51
CA ILE A 114 12.98 -7.81 4.96
C ILE A 114 13.28 -9.31 5.11
N GLU A 115 12.46 -10.00 5.88
CA GLU A 115 12.53 -11.45 6.06
C GLU A 115 11.25 -12.07 5.52
N VAL A 116 11.37 -13.00 4.55
CA VAL A 116 10.22 -13.82 4.15
C VAL A 116 9.98 -14.82 5.26
N ILE A 117 8.81 -14.73 5.90
CA ILE A 117 8.39 -15.69 6.93
C ILE A 117 8.14 -17.04 6.27
N ASP A 118 7.34 -17.03 5.20
CA ASP A 118 7.05 -18.19 4.38
C ASP A 118 6.56 -17.72 3.01
N GLU A 119 6.97 -18.39 1.94
CA GLU A 119 6.45 -18.16 0.59
C GLU A 119 5.05 -18.77 0.43
N GLU A 120 4.74 -19.81 1.20
CA GLU A 120 3.52 -20.60 1.11
C GLU A 120 2.89 -20.86 2.49
N PHE A 121 2.81 -19.84 3.35
CA PHE A 121 2.20 -19.96 4.69
C PHE A 121 0.78 -20.54 4.60
N GLU A 122 0.57 -21.70 5.22
CA GLU A 122 -0.72 -22.38 5.12
C GLU A 122 -1.86 -21.59 5.78
N ILE A 123 -3.01 -21.55 5.12
CA ILE A 123 -4.30 -21.11 5.66
C ILE A 123 -5.21 -22.34 5.74
N PRO A 124 -5.16 -23.13 6.82
CA PRO A 124 -5.81 -24.44 6.88
C PRO A 124 -7.33 -24.37 6.66
N THR A 125 -7.98 -23.32 7.17
CA THR A 125 -9.43 -23.11 7.04
C THR A 125 -9.89 -22.87 5.61
N LEU A 126 -8.97 -22.50 4.72
CA LEU A 126 -9.24 -22.17 3.32
C LEU A 126 -8.54 -23.08 2.31
N ILE A 127 -7.70 -24.01 2.80
CA ILE A 127 -6.93 -24.98 2.01
C ILE A 127 -6.17 -24.25 0.88
N ARG A 128 -5.36 -23.27 1.27
CA ARG A 128 -4.54 -22.44 0.39
C ARG A 128 -3.36 -21.87 1.17
N THR A 129 -2.45 -21.20 0.48
CA THR A 129 -1.20 -20.67 1.05
C THR A 129 -1.06 -19.17 0.78
N ARG A 130 -0.25 -18.47 1.57
CA ARG A 130 0.07 -17.05 1.38
C ARG A 130 1.56 -16.80 1.58
N ARG A 131 2.13 -15.99 0.71
CA ARG A 131 3.40 -15.37 0.98
C ARG A 131 3.24 -14.32 2.09
N VAL A 132 4.07 -14.44 3.12
CA VAL A 132 4.10 -13.50 4.24
C VAL A 132 5.54 -13.05 4.48
N ALA A 133 5.75 -11.75 4.63
CA ALA A 133 7.05 -11.18 4.94
C ALA A 133 6.98 -10.25 6.16
N ALA A 134 8.07 -10.18 6.91
CA ALA A 134 8.29 -9.22 7.98
C ALA A 134 9.25 -8.14 7.51
N LEU A 135 8.85 -6.87 7.66
CA LEU A 135 9.71 -5.71 7.57
C LEU A 135 10.09 -5.34 9.00
N LEU A 136 11.33 -5.63 9.36
CA LEU A 136 11.88 -5.43 10.69
C LEU A 136 12.64 -4.10 10.75
N PRO A 137 12.62 -3.39 11.89
CA PRO A 137 13.44 -2.19 12.08
C PRO A 137 14.90 -2.40 11.68
N HIS A 138 15.54 -1.38 11.12
CA HIS A 138 16.90 -1.47 10.57
C HIS A 138 17.95 -2.04 11.56
N ASP A 139 17.75 -1.81 12.85
CA ASP A 139 18.61 -2.21 13.96
C ASP A 139 18.13 -3.47 14.70
N TYR A 140 17.11 -4.17 14.18
CA TYR A 140 16.43 -5.28 14.87
C TYR A 140 17.42 -6.29 15.45
N HIS A 141 18.33 -6.86 14.66
CA HIS A 141 19.28 -7.89 15.14
C HIS A 141 20.38 -7.38 16.07
N THR A 142 20.55 -6.07 16.20
CA THR A 142 21.53 -5.42 17.07
C THR A 142 20.89 -4.81 18.33
N SER A 143 19.58 -4.97 18.49
CA SER A 143 18.77 -4.37 19.54
C SER A 143 17.96 -5.45 20.27
N ASP A 144 17.83 -5.28 21.59
CA ASP A 144 17.01 -6.14 22.45
C ASP A 144 15.57 -5.60 22.62
N LYS A 145 15.19 -4.56 21.88
CA LYS A 145 13.85 -3.97 21.94
C LYS A 145 12.77 -4.99 21.54
N ARG A 146 11.58 -4.79 22.09
CA ARG A 146 10.33 -5.41 21.63
C ARG A 146 9.47 -4.37 20.94
N TYR A 147 8.86 -4.77 19.83
CA TYR A 147 8.26 -3.84 18.88
C TYR A 147 6.75 -4.03 18.78
N PRO A 148 5.97 -2.93 18.63
CA PRO A 148 4.61 -3.06 18.12
C PRO A 148 4.61 -3.68 16.71
N VAL A 149 3.46 -4.22 16.31
CA VAL A 149 3.30 -4.92 15.03
C VAL A 149 2.11 -4.37 14.26
N LEU A 150 2.30 -4.08 12.97
CA LEU A 150 1.24 -3.73 12.04
C LEU A 150 1.11 -4.82 10.96
N TYR A 151 -0.02 -5.52 10.95
CA TYR A 151 -0.37 -6.48 9.89
C TYR A 151 -0.99 -5.71 8.72
N LEU A 152 -0.35 -5.74 7.56
CA LEU A 152 -0.74 -4.91 6.43
C LEU A 152 -1.07 -5.79 5.21
N GLN A 153 -2.29 -5.60 4.70
CA GLN A 153 -2.87 -6.36 3.59
C GLN A 153 -2.24 -5.97 2.25
N ASP A 154 -2.35 -6.86 1.27
CA ASP A 154 -1.83 -6.64 -0.09
C ASP A 154 -0.30 -6.44 -0.11
N GLY A 155 0.41 -7.34 0.59
CA GLY A 155 1.86 -7.32 0.83
C GLY A 155 2.72 -7.07 -0.42
N GLN A 156 2.31 -7.66 -1.54
CA GLN A 156 2.98 -7.53 -2.83
C GLN A 156 2.99 -6.10 -3.37
N ASN A 157 2.17 -5.18 -2.84
CA ASN A 157 2.14 -3.76 -3.21
C ASN A 157 2.78 -2.83 -2.17
N LEU A 158 3.30 -3.37 -1.06
CA LEU A 158 3.75 -2.53 0.05
C LEU A 158 5.18 -2.01 -0.15
N PHE A 159 6.10 -2.87 -0.61
CA PHE A 159 7.52 -2.57 -0.70
C PHE A 159 8.18 -3.10 -1.97
N ASP A 160 7.45 -3.88 -2.78
CA ASP A 160 7.99 -4.38 -4.04
C ASP A 160 7.95 -3.28 -5.11
N ASP A 161 9.14 -2.90 -5.57
CA ASP A 161 9.34 -1.96 -6.66
C ASP A 161 8.90 -2.52 -8.03
N TYR A 162 8.44 -3.77 -8.11
CA TYR A 162 7.89 -4.41 -9.31
C TYR A 162 6.39 -4.73 -9.19
N ALA A 163 5.73 -4.26 -8.14
CA ALA A 163 4.34 -4.56 -7.87
C ALA A 163 3.40 -4.17 -9.05
N PRO A 164 2.52 -5.08 -9.50
CA PRO A 164 1.75 -4.91 -10.75
C PRO A 164 0.72 -3.76 -10.70
N TYR A 165 0.37 -3.30 -9.51
CA TYR A 165 -0.56 -2.18 -9.30
C TYR A 165 0.13 -0.92 -8.80
N GLY A 166 1.46 -0.92 -8.70
CA GLY A 166 2.25 0.15 -8.08
C GLY A 166 2.58 -0.17 -6.62
N SER A 167 3.40 0.67 -6.00
CA SER A 167 3.93 0.45 -4.65
C SER A 167 3.57 1.60 -3.71
N TRP A 168 3.31 1.26 -2.46
CA TRP A 168 3.18 2.23 -1.37
C TRP A 168 4.56 2.77 -0.95
N GLY A 169 5.63 2.01 -1.19
CA GLY A 169 6.98 2.31 -0.71
C GLY A 169 7.10 2.27 0.81
N VAL A 170 6.39 1.36 1.48
CA VAL A 170 6.34 1.22 2.94
C VAL A 170 7.73 1.09 3.55
N ASP A 171 8.64 0.34 2.93
CA ASP A 171 10.04 0.21 3.34
C ASP A 171 10.76 1.58 3.39
N LYS A 172 10.60 2.39 2.33
CA LYS A 172 11.19 3.73 2.20
C LYS A 172 10.53 4.72 3.17
N GLN A 173 9.21 4.61 3.37
CA GLN A 173 8.48 5.41 4.35
C GLN A 173 8.90 5.06 5.79
N LEU A 174 9.11 3.77 6.11
CA LEU A 174 9.64 3.32 7.39
C LEU A 174 11.06 3.84 7.63
N ALA A 175 11.93 3.85 6.61
CA ALA A 175 13.26 4.44 6.70
C ALA A 175 13.21 5.95 6.99
N SER A 176 12.28 6.68 6.35
CA SER A 176 12.04 8.10 6.61
C SER A 176 11.53 8.35 8.04
N LEU A 177 10.59 7.54 8.53
CA LEU A 177 10.13 7.59 9.92
C LEU A 177 11.25 7.27 10.92
N THR A 178 12.09 6.29 10.60
CA THR A 178 13.25 5.93 11.41
C THR A 178 14.22 7.10 11.56
N ALA A 179 14.47 7.86 10.49
CA ALA A 179 15.30 9.07 10.54
C ALA A 179 14.72 10.16 11.47
N ARG A 180 13.42 10.13 11.74
CA ARG A 180 12.69 11.01 12.67
C ARG A 180 12.55 10.42 14.09
N GLY A 181 13.16 9.26 14.36
CA GLY A 181 13.06 8.57 15.66
C GLY A 181 11.79 7.73 15.85
N MET A 182 11.03 7.47 14.79
CA MET A 182 9.75 6.74 14.80
C MET A 182 9.82 5.43 14.01
N GLY A 183 10.94 4.72 14.13
CA GLY A 183 11.24 3.49 13.37
C GLY A 183 10.95 2.17 14.10
N ASP A 184 10.58 2.22 15.38
CA ASP A 184 10.37 1.03 16.22
C ASP A 184 9.01 0.37 15.92
N LEU A 185 8.86 -0.22 14.74
CA LEU A 185 7.64 -0.92 14.29
C LEU A 185 8.01 -2.11 13.40
N ILE A 186 7.42 -3.28 13.66
CA ILE A 186 7.42 -4.40 12.71
C ILE A 186 6.19 -4.28 11.82
N VAL A 187 6.37 -4.42 10.50
CA VAL A 187 5.24 -4.57 9.56
C VAL A 187 5.22 -6.00 9.04
N ILE A 188 4.09 -6.68 9.20
CA ILE A 188 3.84 -8.00 8.61
C ILE A 188 3.06 -7.77 7.32
N ALA A 189 3.74 -7.92 6.18
CA ALA A 189 3.17 -7.80 4.85
C ALA A 189 2.56 -9.14 4.43
N ILE A 190 1.27 -9.14 4.10
CA ILE A 190 0.52 -10.35 3.76
C ILE A 190 0.03 -10.23 2.32
N ASP A 191 0.62 -11.02 1.43
CA ASP A 191 0.25 -10.98 0.02
C ASP A 191 -1.21 -11.41 -0.14
N HIS A 192 -1.87 -10.88 -1.16
CA HIS A 192 -3.24 -11.23 -1.44
C HIS A 192 -3.36 -12.55 -2.21
N ALA A 193 -4.58 -13.06 -2.28
CA ALA A 193 -4.92 -14.31 -2.95
C ALA A 193 -5.00 -14.29 -4.49
N GLU A 194 -4.39 -13.31 -5.15
CA GLU A 194 -4.50 -13.06 -6.60
C GLU A 194 -5.96 -13.11 -7.09
N ALA A 195 -6.30 -14.06 -7.97
CA ALA A 195 -7.65 -14.25 -8.51
C ALA A 195 -8.70 -14.50 -7.42
N GLN A 196 -8.31 -15.03 -6.27
CA GLN A 196 -9.19 -15.28 -5.13
C GLN A 196 -9.26 -14.10 -4.14
N ARG A 197 -8.57 -12.98 -4.41
CA ARG A 197 -8.49 -11.82 -3.49
C ARG A 197 -9.88 -11.32 -3.09
N ILE A 198 -10.76 -11.16 -4.07
CA ILE A 198 -12.12 -10.67 -3.82
C ILE A 198 -12.87 -11.64 -2.92
N SER A 199 -12.86 -12.94 -3.22
CA SER A 199 -13.52 -13.93 -2.38
C SER A 199 -12.92 -13.96 -0.97
N GLU A 200 -11.62 -13.79 -0.81
CA GLU A 200 -10.98 -13.82 0.51
C GLU A 200 -11.28 -12.59 1.36
N TYR A 201 -11.36 -11.39 0.76
CA TYR A 201 -11.50 -10.15 1.51
C TYR A 201 -12.96 -9.73 1.75
N ILE A 202 -13.94 -10.35 1.07
CA ILE A 202 -15.35 -10.09 1.34
C ILE A 202 -15.92 -11.05 2.39
N PRO A 203 -16.86 -10.58 3.23
CA PRO A 203 -17.51 -11.43 4.23
C PRO A 203 -18.27 -12.64 3.67
N ASN A 204 -18.55 -13.59 4.57
CA ASN A 204 -19.34 -14.79 4.29
C ASN A 204 -20.85 -14.58 4.16
N PHE A 205 -21.35 -13.37 4.39
CA PHE A 205 -22.75 -13.00 4.14
C PHE A 205 -22.92 -12.31 2.79
N ASN A 206 -24.17 -12.14 2.34
CA ASN A 206 -24.46 -11.51 1.04
C ASN A 206 -23.93 -10.07 0.96
N THR A 207 -22.98 -9.84 0.06
CA THR A 207 -22.46 -8.52 -0.31
C THR A 207 -22.82 -8.19 -1.77
N ARG A 208 -22.45 -7.00 -2.25
CA ARG A 208 -22.58 -6.66 -3.68
C ARG A 208 -21.68 -7.48 -4.59
N LEU A 209 -20.62 -8.09 -4.07
CA LEU A 209 -19.67 -8.93 -4.79
C LEU A 209 -19.88 -10.43 -4.51
N GLY A 210 -21.03 -10.80 -3.91
CA GLY A 210 -21.33 -12.18 -3.54
C GLY A 210 -20.98 -12.48 -2.09
N ARG A 211 -20.65 -13.74 -1.80
CA ARG A 211 -20.19 -14.22 -0.49
C ARG A 211 -18.75 -14.68 -0.61
N GLY A 212 -17.98 -14.47 0.44
CA GLY A 212 -16.58 -14.84 0.48
C GLY A 212 -16.16 -15.51 1.79
N ASP A 213 -14.86 -15.57 1.95
CA ASP A 213 -14.10 -16.31 2.95
C ASP A 213 -13.54 -15.38 4.04
N GLY A 214 -13.95 -14.11 4.07
CA GLY A 214 -13.36 -13.10 4.95
C GLY A 214 -13.45 -13.42 6.44
N ARG A 215 -14.42 -14.24 6.86
CA ARG A 215 -14.46 -14.70 8.26
C ARG A 215 -13.31 -15.67 8.54
N GLN A 216 -13.14 -16.68 7.70
CA GLN A 216 -12.10 -17.69 7.83
C GLN A 216 -10.71 -17.07 7.70
N TYR A 217 -10.56 -16.10 6.79
CA TYR A 217 -9.31 -15.35 6.63
C TYR A 217 -8.93 -14.59 7.89
N VAL A 218 -9.87 -13.83 8.47
CA VAL A 218 -9.63 -13.09 9.72
C VAL A 218 -9.39 -14.04 10.91
N ASP A 219 -10.08 -15.19 10.95
CA ASP A 219 -9.82 -16.23 11.96
C ASP A 219 -8.39 -16.78 11.85
N PHE A 220 -7.90 -17.00 10.62
CA PHE A 220 -6.51 -17.35 10.36
C PHE A 220 -5.53 -16.29 10.87
N LEU A 221 -5.74 -15.02 10.54
CA LEU A 221 -4.86 -13.93 10.97
C LEU A 221 -4.71 -13.87 12.49
N ALA A 222 -5.83 -13.93 13.20
CA ALA A 222 -5.87 -13.74 14.64
C ALA A 222 -5.41 -14.98 15.43
N GLN A 223 -5.71 -16.18 14.93
CA GLN A 223 -5.51 -17.43 15.69
C GLN A 223 -4.30 -18.25 15.22
N HIS A 224 -3.72 -17.95 14.06
CA HIS A 224 -2.59 -18.70 13.52
C HIS A 224 -1.41 -17.79 13.21
N LEU A 225 -1.60 -16.80 12.31
CA LEU A 225 -0.49 -15.95 11.88
C LEU A 225 0.05 -15.09 13.03
N LYS A 226 -0.82 -14.40 13.79
CA LYS A 226 -0.35 -13.57 14.91
C LYS A 226 0.40 -14.39 15.98
N PRO A 227 -0.13 -15.52 16.48
CA PRO A 227 0.61 -16.38 17.41
C PRO A 227 1.98 -16.81 16.88
N TYR A 228 2.06 -17.19 15.60
CA TYR A 228 3.34 -17.51 14.96
C TYR A 228 4.31 -16.32 15.03
N VAL A 229 3.85 -15.13 14.65
CA VAL A 229 4.68 -13.91 14.66
C VAL A 229 5.14 -13.55 16.09
N ASP A 230 4.27 -13.66 17.09
CA ASP A 230 4.62 -13.38 18.49
C ASP A 230 5.63 -14.38 19.09
N GLU A 231 5.63 -15.62 18.59
CA GLU A 231 6.58 -16.65 19.02
C GLU A 231 7.96 -16.48 18.36
N HIS A 232 8.00 -16.05 17.10
CA HIS A 232 9.23 -16.01 16.30
C HIS A 232 9.90 -14.63 16.26
N PHE A 233 9.19 -13.55 16.59
CA PHE A 233 9.70 -12.19 16.57
C PHE A 233 9.61 -11.51 17.94
N ARG A 234 10.45 -10.49 18.19
CA ARG A 234 10.44 -9.67 19.41
C ARG A 234 9.27 -8.69 19.38
N THR A 235 8.05 -9.19 19.50
CA THR A 235 6.84 -8.37 19.51
C THR A 235 6.48 -7.89 20.93
N ARG A 236 5.65 -6.85 20.97
CA ARG A 236 4.78 -6.49 22.09
C ARG A 236 3.39 -7.07 21.79
N PRO A 237 3.03 -8.24 22.35
CA PRO A 237 1.90 -9.03 21.86
C PRO A 237 0.53 -8.49 22.26
N GLU A 238 0.48 -7.49 23.16
CA GLU A 238 -0.76 -6.89 23.63
C GLU A 238 -1.51 -6.16 22.50
N ALA A 239 -2.86 -6.17 22.58
CA ALA A 239 -3.72 -5.58 21.55
C ALA A 239 -3.39 -4.11 21.30
N GLU A 240 -3.09 -3.36 22.37
CA GLU A 240 -2.75 -1.94 22.31
C GLU A 240 -1.48 -1.65 21.50
N PHE A 241 -0.64 -2.65 21.19
CA PHE A 241 0.56 -2.54 20.33
C PHE A 241 0.42 -3.27 18.99
N THR A 242 -0.76 -3.84 18.74
CA THR A 242 -1.04 -4.64 17.55
C THR A 242 -2.05 -3.92 16.67
N GLY A 243 -1.63 -3.60 15.46
CA GLY A 243 -2.49 -3.01 14.44
C GLY A 243 -2.74 -3.90 13.24
N ILE A 244 -3.82 -3.63 12.53
CA ILE A 244 -4.10 -4.20 11.22
C ILE A 244 -4.59 -3.12 10.27
N GLY A 245 -4.21 -3.21 9.00
CA GLY A 245 -4.62 -2.23 8.01
C GLY A 245 -4.47 -2.65 6.57
N GLY A 246 -4.96 -1.79 5.69
CA GLY A 246 -4.87 -1.96 4.24
C GLY A 246 -5.72 -0.92 3.51
N SER A 247 -5.68 -0.97 2.19
CA SER A 247 -6.50 -0.10 1.35
C SER A 247 -7.65 -0.84 0.67
N SER A 248 -8.69 -0.14 0.25
CA SER A 248 -9.74 -0.72 -0.61
C SER A 248 -10.42 -1.95 0.04
N LEU A 249 -10.36 -3.13 -0.59
CA LEU A 249 -10.81 -4.40 0.01
C LEU A 249 -9.93 -4.81 1.21
N GLY A 250 -8.62 -4.53 1.19
CA GLY A 250 -7.71 -4.70 2.34
C GLY A 250 -8.13 -3.86 3.55
N GLY A 251 -8.61 -2.63 3.30
CA GLY A 251 -9.22 -1.78 4.32
C GLY A 251 -10.55 -2.35 4.84
N LEU A 252 -11.36 -2.92 3.95
CA LEU A 252 -12.62 -3.57 4.33
C LEU A 252 -12.38 -4.79 5.23
N ILE A 253 -11.48 -5.70 4.85
CA ILE A 253 -11.18 -6.91 5.64
C ILE A 253 -10.51 -6.56 6.97
N SER A 254 -9.70 -5.49 7.02
CA SER A 254 -9.12 -4.97 8.27
C SER A 254 -10.17 -4.42 9.24
N ILE A 255 -11.24 -3.78 8.73
CA ILE A 255 -12.40 -3.41 9.57
C ILE A 255 -13.03 -4.67 10.17
N TYR A 256 -13.22 -5.73 9.39
CA TYR A 256 -13.78 -6.99 9.91
C TYR A 256 -12.86 -7.64 10.95
N ALA A 257 -11.54 -7.58 10.77
CA ALA A 257 -10.59 -8.05 11.75
C ALA A 257 -10.70 -7.34 13.10
N GLY A 258 -10.72 -6.00 13.11
CA GLY A 258 -10.92 -5.22 14.33
C GLY A 258 -12.27 -5.48 15.00
N ILE A 259 -13.32 -5.75 14.20
CA ILE A 259 -14.64 -6.10 14.72
C ILE A 259 -14.65 -7.50 15.36
N TYR A 260 -14.16 -8.53 14.67
CA TYR A 260 -14.23 -9.91 15.15
C TYR A 260 -13.21 -10.22 16.24
N TYR A 261 -12.08 -9.52 16.25
CA TYR A 261 -10.97 -9.74 17.18
C TYR A 261 -10.48 -8.44 17.84
N PRO A 262 -11.34 -7.70 18.56
CA PRO A 262 -10.97 -6.45 19.23
C PRO A 262 -9.97 -6.66 20.37
N GLN A 263 -9.85 -7.87 20.90
CA GLN A 263 -8.83 -8.27 21.88
C GLN A 263 -7.46 -8.55 21.25
N VAL A 264 -7.38 -8.53 19.92
CA VAL A 264 -6.16 -8.82 19.16
C VAL A 264 -5.65 -7.58 18.46
N TYR A 265 -6.54 -6.85 17.78
CA TYR A 265 -6.21 -5.65 17.04
C TYR A 265 -6.87 -4.45 17.69
N ASP A 266 -6.08 -3.51 18.20
CA ASP A 266 -6.57 -2.27 18.82
C ASP A 266 -6.18 -1.01 18.00
N ARG A 267 -5.43 -1.20 16.91
CA ARG A 267 -5.02 -0.11 16.00
C ARG A 267 -5.44 -0.45 14.58
N LEU A 268 -6.34 0.33 13.98
CA LEU A 268 -6.83 0.09 12.62
C LEU A 268 -6.34 1.19 11.67
N MET A 269 -5.57 0.80 10.65
CA MET A 269 -5.17 1.69 9.54
C MET A 269 -6.05 1.40 8.33
N ILE A 270 -7.07 2.23 8.12
CA ILE A 270 -8.13 1.99 7.15
C ILE A 270 -8.06 3.03 6.04
N PHE A 271 -7.52 2.66 4.89
CA PHE A 271 -7.38 3.58 3.75
C PHE A 271 -8.41 3.26 2.66
N SER A 272 -9.13 4.29 2.21
CA SER A 272 -10.07 4.23 1.07
C SER A 272 -10.95 2.96 1.06
N PRO A 273 -11.61 2.59 2.18
CA PRO A 273 -12.17 1.25 2.33
C PRO A 273 -13.35 1.01 1.39
N SER A 274 -13.47 -0.21 0.85
CA SER A 274 -14.54 -0.64 -0.05
C SER A 274 -15.89 -0.89 0.66
N LEU A 275 -16.31 0.06 1.48
CA LEU A 275 -17.57 0.05 2.24
C LEU A 275 -18.82 -0.02 1.36
N TRP A 276 -18.71 0.29 0.07
CA TRP A 276 -19.79 0.13 -0.91
C TRP A 276 -20.14 -1.33 -1.19
N VAL A 277 -19.20 -2.27 -0.97
CA VAL A 277 -19.41 -3.72 -1.12
C VAL A 277 -20.39 -4.22 -0.07
N THR A 278 -20.29 -3.68 1.14
CA THR A 278 -21.16 -3.98 2.28
C THR A 278 -21.83 -2.70 2.80
N PRO A 279 -22.78 -2.11 2.05
CA PRO A 279 -23.33 -0.79 2.36
C PRO A 279 -24.09 -0.77 3.70
N ARG A 280 -24.63 -1.94 4.08
CA ARG A 280 -25.09 -2.25 5.43
C ARG A 280 -24.14 -3.29 5.99
N ILE A 281 -22.94 -2.88 6.43
CA ILE A 281 -22.15 -3.73 7.33
C ILE A 281 -23.14 -4.20 8.39
N PRO A 282 -23.30 -5.50 8.63
CA PRO A 282 -24.22 -5.99 9.63
C PRO A 282 -23.62 -5.67 10.99
N PHE A 283 -23.68 -4.39 11.39
CA PHE A 283 -23.36 -3.84 12.69
C PHE A 283 -24.17 -4.58 13.79
N ARG A 284 -25.21 -5.34 13.45
CA ARG A 284 -25.84 -6.30 14.39
C ARG A 284 -24.91 -7.43 14.82
N MET A 285 -23.95 -7.88 14.00
CA MET A 285 -22.89 -8.79 14.43
C MET A 285 -21.91 -8.12 15.40
N MET A 286 -21.75 -6.79 15.32
CA MET A 286 -20.96 -6.01 16.28
C MET A 286 -21.63 -5.87 17.66
N LYS A 287 -22.93 -6.20 17.80
CA LYS A 287 -23.54 -6.38 19.12
C LYS A 287 -22.96 -7.57 19.89
N LEU A 288 -22.20 -8.46 19.25
CA LEU A 288 -21.44 -9.49 19.96
C LEU A 288 -20.04 -9.00 20.38
N THR A 289 -19.61 -7.81 19.94
CA THR A 289 -18.23 -7.30 20.02
C THR A 289 -18.15 -5.95 20.74
N HIS A 290 -18.94 -5.75 21.81
CA HIS A 290 -19.07 -4.52 22.65
C HIS A 290 -17.77 -3.99 23.30
N LYS A 291 -16.58 -4.23 22.72
CA LYS A 291 -15.27 -4.09 23.36
C LYS A 291 -14.17 -3.50 22.50
N PHE A 292 -14.39 -3.10 21.23
CA PHE A 292 -13.34 -2.37 20.53
C PHE A 292 -13.15 -1.00 21.20
N ARG A 293 -11.93 -0.72 21.69
CA ARG A 293 -11.58 0.46 22.47
C ARG A 293 -10.32 1.15 21.95
N GLY A 294 -10.04 0.92 20.67
CA GLY A 294 -8.77 1.25 20.07
C GLY A 294 -8.78 2.52 19.24
N LYS A 295 -7.70 2.69 18.50
CA LYS A 295 -7.48 3.80 17.55
C LYS A 295 -7.85 3.36 16.14
N ILE A 296 -8.54 4.23 15.41
CA ILE A 296 -8.87 4.03 13.99
C ILE A 296 -8.41 5.25 13.19
N TYR A 297 -7.43 5.04 12.33
CA TYR A 297 -7.06 6.00 11.31
C TYR A 297 -7.84 5.69 10.04
N LEU A 298 -8.67 6.64 9.59
CA LEU A 298 -9.60 6.47 8.49
C LEU A 298 -9.31 7.51 7.41
N TYR A 299 -8.68 7.09 6.32
CA TYR A 299 -8.34 7.92 5.17
C TYR A 299 -9.26 7.65 3.99
N GLY A 300 -9.53 8.67 3.17
CA GLY A 300 -10.10 8.50 1.83
C GLY A 300 -10.16 9.81 1.06
N GLY A 301 -10.08 9.71 -0.27
CA GLY A 301 -10.10 10.84 -1.18
C GLY A 301 -11.49 11.22 -1.68
N GLU A 302 -11.74 12.52 -1.90
CA GLU A 302 -12.98 13.00 -2.51
C GLU A 302 -13.06 12.68 -4.01
N ALA A 303 -11.92 12.61 -4.71
CA ALA A 303 -11.87 12.31 -6.14
C ALA A 303 -11.98 10.80 -6.45
N GLU A 304 -12.06 9.93 -5.45
CA GLU A 304 -12.20 8.49 -5.64
C GLU A 304 -13.58 8.08 -6.15
N SER A 305 -14.63 8.61 -5.51
CA SER A 305 -16.02 8.40 -5.92
C SER A 305 -16.94 9.34 -5.15
N ALA A 306 -18.12 9.62 -5.72
CA ALA A 306 -19.18 10.38 -5.05
C ALA A 306 -19.64 9.77 -3.71
N THR A 307 -19.31 8.50 -3.43
CA THR A 307 -19.75 7.79 -2.23
C THR A 307 -18.66 7.54 -1.20
N MET A 308 -17.38 7.80 -1.49
CA MET A 308 -16.26 7.44 -0.60
C MET A 308 -16.40 8.10 0.78
N VAL A 309 -16.42 9.43 0.80
CA VAL A 309 -16.54 10.22 2.04
C VAL A 309 -17.85 9.95 2.78
N SER A 310 -18.97 9.80 2.07
CA SER A 310 -20.26 9.53 2.71
C SER A 310 -20.33 8.13 3.33
N ASN A 311 -19.70 7.13 2.71
CA ASN A 311 -19.56 5.79 3.27
C ASN A 311 -18.66 5.80 4.51
N MET A 312 -17.52 6.49 4.49
CA MET A 312 -16.62 6.64 5.66
C MET A 312 -17.33 7.31 6.84
N LYS A 313 -18.03 8.43 6.59
CA LYS A 313 -18.81 9.13 7.61
C LYS A 313 -19.92 8.24 8.19
N ARG A 314 -20.59 7.44 7.34
CA ARG A 314 -21.59 6.47 7.78
C ARG A 314 -20.95 5.39 8.67
N PHE A 315 -19.82 4.82 8.26
CA PHE A 315 -19.10 3.82 9.05
C PHE A 315 -18.73 4.34 10.45
N ARG A 316 -18.08 5.51 10.52
CA ARG A 316 -17.73 6.16 11.79
C ARG A 316 -18.96 6.35 12.68
N LYS A 317 -20.03 6.95 12.14
CA LYS A 317 -21.27 7.22 12.88
C LYS A 317 -21.91 5.95 13.42
N GLU A 318 -21.92 4.86 12.64
CA GLU A 318 -22.50 3.60 13.10
C GLU A 318 -21.61 2.91 14.14
N LEU A 319 -20.28 3.02 14.05
CA LEU A 319 -19.38 2.49 15.08
C LEU A 319 -19.50 3.26 16.40
N GLU A 320 -19.49 4.59 16.36
CA GLU A 320 -19.62 5.46 17.55
C GLU A 320 -20.92 5.19 18.33
N LYS A 321 -22.03 4.94 17.61
CA LYS A 321 -23.32 4.56 18.23
C LYS A 321 -23.27 3.23 18.99
N GLN A 322 -22.38 2.32 18.60
CA GLN A 322 -22.32 0.98 19.16
C GLN A 322 -21.32 0.82 20.29
N THR A 323 -20.23 1.58 20.26
CA THR A 323 -19.14 1.48 21.24
C THR A 323 -19.35 2.35 22.48
N ASN A 324 -20.49 3.05 22.59
CA ASN A 324 -20.75 4.06 23.61
C ASN A 324 -19.69 5.18 23.62
N SER A 325 -19.34 5.65 22.41
CA SER A 325 -18.53 6.80 21.96
C SER A 325 -17.22 7.20 22.66
N THR A 326 -16.98 6.97 23.95
CA THR A 326 -15.83 7.54 24.66
C THR A 326 -14.57 6.67 24.62
N GLN A 327 -14.66 5.45 24.06
CA GLN A 327 -13.55 4.49 24.10
C GLN A 327 -12.91 4.23 22.75
N VAL A 328 -13.40 4.79 21.64
CA VAL A 328 -12.78 4.63 20.32
C VAL A 328 -12.29 5.98 19.82
N GLU A 329 -11.00 6.05 19.52
CA GLU A 329 -10.38 7.26 18.96
C GLU A 329 -10.38 7.18 17.44
N PHE A 330 -10.88 8.23 16.78
CA PHE A 330 -10.86 8.34 15.34
C PHE A 330 -9.98 9.49 14.88
N ARG A 331 -9.07 9.20 13.95
CA ARG A 331 -8.44 10.20 13.09
C ARG A 331 -9.00 10.02 11.69
N VAL A 332 -9.74 11.02 11.20
CA VAL A 332 -10.32 10.97 9.84
C VAL A 332 -9.60 11.97 8.98
N GLU A 333 -8.98 11.49 7.90
CA GLU A 333 -8.28 12.31 6.92
C GLU A 333 -9.02 12.21 5.58
N ILE A 334 -9.36 13.37 5.03
CA ILE A 334 -10.06 13.47 3.74
C ILE A 334 -9.19 14.31 2.82
N ASP A 335 -8.66 13.68 1.77
CA ASP A 335 -7.90 14.38 0.75
C ASP A 335 -8.84 14.82 -0.39
N LYS A 336 -8.99 16.13 -0.56
CA LYS A 336 -9.85 16.72 -1.60
C LYS A 336 -9.43 16.28 -3.01
N HIS A 337 -8.14 16.03 -3.23
CA HIS A 337 -7.59 15.60 -4.51
C HIS A 337 -7.15 14.12 -4.48
N GLY A 338 -7.41 13.45 -3.35
CA GLY A 338 -7.03 12.07 -3.12
C GLY A 338 -7.78 11.13 -4.05
N GLN A 339 -7.04 10.16 -4.58
CA GLN A 339 -7.55 9.17 -5.53
C GLN A 339 -7.20 7.77 -5.05
N HIS A 340 -7.82 6.77 -5.67
CA HIS A 340 -7.81 5.39 -5.20
C HIS A 340 -6.58 4.66 -5.74
N ASN A 341 -5.39 4.99 -5.23
CA ASN A 341 -4.13 4.41 -5.67
C ASN A 341 -3.05 4.31 -4.58
N GLU A 342 -2.05 3.48 -4.89
CA GLU A 342 -0.92 3.06 -4.08
C GLU A 342 -0.02 4.22 -3.70
N ALA A 343 0.21 5.15 -4.63
CA ALA A 343 0.99 6.35 -4.39
C ALA A 343 0.39 7.22 -3.26
N ARG A 344 -0.93 7.45 -3.28
CA ARG A 344 -1.62 8.23 -2.25
C ARG A 344 -1.63 7.53 -0.90
N TRP A 345 -1.84 6.22 -0.89
CA TRP A 345 -1.76 5.43 0.34
C TRP A 345 -0.33 5.43 0.92
N GLY A 346 0.70 5.36 0.09
CA GLY A 346 2.09 5.52 0.49
C GLY A 346 2.39 6.88 1.13
N GLN A 347 1.86 7.97 0.56
CA GLN A 347 2.00 9.32 1.14
C GLN A 347 1.29 9.47 2.50
N GLU A 348 0.17 8.78 2.69
CA GLU A 348 -0.60 8.85 3.93
C GLU A 348 -0.08 7.91 5.02
N PHE A 349 0.51 6.77 4.63
CA PHE A 349 1.06 5.76 5.52
C PHE A 349 1.89 6.32 6.69
N PRO A 350 2.90 7.19 6.49
CA PRO A 350 3.70 7.67 7.61
C PRO A 350 2.90 8.49 8.64
N LYS A 351 1.89 9.26 8.20
CA LYS A 351 1.02 10.02 9.12
C LYS A 351 0.12 9.10 9.94
N ALA A 352 -0.35 8.01 9.32
CA ALA A 352 -1.14 7.01 9.99
C ALA A 352 -0.33 6.22 11.01
N VAL A 353 0.88 5.79 10.65
CA VAL A 353 1.81 5.11 11.58
C VAL A 353 2.14 6.01 12.75
N GLU A 354 2.52 7.27 12.50
CA GLU A 354 2.84 8.25 13.53
C GLU A 354 1.71 8.35 14.56
N TRP A 355 0.46 8.59 14.12
CA TRP A 355 -0.67 8.74 15.05
C TRP A 355 -1.10 7.43 15.76
N LEU A 356 -0.99 6.29 15.08
CA LEU A 356 -1.38 5.00 15.62
C LEU A 356 -0.36 4.48 16.64
N PHE A 357 0.94 4.69 16.41
CA PHE A 357 2.01 4.00 17.12
C PHE A 357 2.93 4.87 17.97
N PHE A 358 3.00 6.17 17.71
CA PHE A 358 3.87 7.13 18.39
C PHE A 358 3.04 8.29 18.96
#